data_AF-A0A4Q6AMH5-F1
#
_entry.id   AF-A0A4Q6AMH5-F1
#
_cell.length_a   1.000
_cell.length_b   1.000
_cell.length_c   1.000
_cell.angle_alpha   90.00
_cell.angle_beta   90.00
_cell.angle_gamma   90.00
#
_symmetry.space_group_name_H-M   'P 1'
#
loop_
_entity.id
_entity.type
_entity.pdbx_description
1 polymer ?
#
loop_
_entity_poly.entity_id
_entity_poly.type
_entity_poly.pdbx_seq_one_letter_code
_entity_poly.pdbx_strand_id
1 'polypeptide(L)'
;MLIPRSVLNETGGFDEQFFMYAEDIDLSYRIWRAGYTNYYFAAGTIVHFKGESTRKDNVYVERFYGAMILFVRKHFKGFGASLYVKTLELLIRARIAIAPKLKLRPATVHQQVLTFHPELVGDPTAIDQLTSITGNLKLVGTASTPVQIAYCIGKDFTYTMFIKALEKNLNKPALIYHPEAGAIVGSHSKNEQGSVILIPH
;
A
#
# COMPACT_ATOMS: atom_id res chain seq x y z
N MET A 1 -14.13 3.11 1.54
CA MET A 1 -15.35 3.82 2.03
C MET A 1 -16.35 3.90 0.89
N LEU A 2 -17.65 3.87 1.19
CA LEU A 2 -18.72 4.14 0.22
C LEU A 2 -19.48 5.39 0.69
N ILE A 3 -19.62 6.38 -0.18
CA ILE A 3 -20.17 7.69 0.17
C ILE A 3 -21.11 8.14 -0.97
N PRO A 4 -22.35 8.58 -0.68
CA PRO A 4 -23.21 9.16 -1.70
C PRO A 4 -22.57 10.39 -2.35
N ARG A 5 -22.72 10.53 -3.67
CA ARG A 5 -22.12 11.66 -4.41
C ARG A 5 -22.60 13.02 -3.91
N SER A 6 -23.87 13.14 -3.51
CA SER A 6 -24.43 14.37 -2.94
C SER A 6 -23.69 14.79 -1.67
N VAL A 7 -23.43 13.86 -0.75
CA VAL A 7 -22.69 14.09 0.50
C VAL A 7 -21.24 14.48 0.21
N LEU A 8 -20.61 13.82 -0.77
CA LEU A 8 -19.24 14.15 -1.16
C LEU A 8 -19.12 15.58 -1.73
N ASN A 9 -20.09 15.97 -2.58
CA ASN A 9 -20.17 17.31 -3.14
C ASN A 9 -20.43 18.38 -2.07
N GLU A 10 -21.28 18.09 -1.09
CA GLU A 10 -21.59 19.01 0.02
C GLU A 10 -20.37 19.22 0.93
N THR A 11 -19.65 18.15 1.23
CA THR A 11 -18.53 18.17 2.18
C THR A 11 -17.19 18.57 1.55
N GLY A 12 -17.07 18.53 0.22
CA GLY A 12 -15.86 18.95 -0.50
C GLY A 12 -14.81 17.87 -0.71
N GLY A 13 -15.18 16.58 -0.69
CA GLY A 13 -14.26 15.49 -1.04
C GLY A 13 -13.04 15.34 -0.11
N PHE A 14 -11.97 14.70 -0.58
CA PHE A 14 -10.70 14.63 0.17
C PHE A 14 -10.00 15.99 0.15
N ASP A 15 -9.44 16.39 1.29
CA ASP A 15 -8.69 17.63 1.41
C ASP A 15 -7.21 17.39 1.06
N GLU A 16 -6.71 18.09 0.06
CA GLU A 16 -5.35 17.99 -0.47
C GLU A 16 -4.26 18.36 0.54
N GLN A 17 -4.60 19.05 1.63
CA GLN A 17 -3.67 19.27 2.74
C GLN A 17 -3.24 17.95 3.41
N PHE A 18 -4.05 16.90 3.28
CA PHE A 18 -3.75 15.54 3.75
C PHE A 18 -3.23 14.68 2.60
N PHE A 19 -1.91 14.55 2.50
CA PHE A 19 -1.31 13.62 1.55
C PHE A 19 -1.51 12.14 1.93
N MET A 20 -1.46 11.79 3.23
CA MET A 20 -1.59 10.40 3.73
C MET A 20 -1.90 10.34 5.24
N TYR A 21 -2.58 9.27 5.70
CA TYR A 21 -2.91 8.83 7.07
C TYR A 21 -4.12 9.47 7.77
N ALA A 22 -4.65 10.58 7.28
CA ALA A 22 -5.74 11.28 7.96
C ALA A 22 -6.76 11.92 7.02
N GLU A 23 -6.60 11.70 5.72
CA GLU A 23 -7.51 12.16 4.67
C GLU A 23 -8.92 11.57 4.83
N ASP A 24 -8.99 10.29 5.23
CA ASP A 24 -10.22 9.56 5.48
C ASP A 24 -10.85 9.95 6.82
N ILE A 25 -10.04 10.18 7.86
CA ILE A 25 -10.47 10.69 9.17
C ILE A 25 -11.04 12.10 9.02
N ASP A 26 -10.36 12.99 8.29
CA ASP A 26 -10.81 14.36 8.01
C ASP A 26 -12.15 14.36 7.26
N LEU A 27 -12.26 13.58 6.18
CA LEU A 27 -13.50 13.47 5.42
C LEU A 27 -14.63 12.88 6.27
N SER A 28 -14.38 11.82 7.02
CA SER A 28 -15.37 11.20 7.91
C SER A 28 -15.85 12.15 8.99
N TYR A 29 -14.95 12.98 9.54
CA TYR A 29 -15.31 13.99 10.53
C TYR A 29 -16.15 15.11 9.92
N ARG A 30 -15.80 15.61 8.72
CA ARG A 30 -16.61 16.61 8.00
C ARG A 30 -18.00 16.09 7.64
N ILE A 31 -18.11 14.85 7.17
CA ILE A 31 -19.39 14.18 6.92
C ILE A 31 -20.24 14.11 8.19
N TRP A 32 -19.64 13.72 9.32
CA TRP A 32 -20.32 13.70 10.60
C TRP A 32 -20.77 15.10 11.05
N ARG A 33 -19.91 16.11 10.88
CA ARG A 33 -20.24 17.52 11.19
C ARG A 33 -21.35 18.10 10.32
N ALA A 34 -21.55 17.59 9.11
CA ALA A 34 -22.66 17.92 8.24
C ALA A 34 -23.98 17.20 8.62
N GLY A 35 -24.00 16.43 9.72
CA GLY A 35 -25.19 15.77 10.25
C GLY A 35 -25.44 14.36 9.72
N TYR A 36 -24.52 13.81 8.92
CA TYR A 36 -24.60 12.44 8.44
C TYR A 36 -24.02 11.44 9.45
N THR A 37 -24.42 10.18 9.32
CA THR A 37 -23.95 9.09 10.18
C THR A 37 -22.92 8.23 9.45
N ASN A 38 -21.80 7.94 10.10
CA ASN A 38 -20.79 7.01 9.62
C ASN A 38 -21.14 5.59 10.10
N TYR A 39 -21.27 4.64 9.18
CA TYR A 39 -21.55 3.22 9.49
C TYR A 39 -20.34 2.34 9.19
N TYR A 40 -20.05 1.40 10.08
CA TYR A 40 -19.05 0.36 9.87
C TYR A 40 -19.73 -0.97 9.50
N PHE A 41 -19.40 -1.50 8.32
CA PHE A 41 -19.94 -2.78 7.84
C PHE A 41 -18.97 -3.92 8.12
N ALA A 42 -19.29 -4.75 9.11
CA ALA A 42 -18.41 -5.82 9.59
C ALA A 42 -18.56 -7.17 8.84
N ALA A 43 -19.58 -7.33 8.00
CA ALA A 43 -19.86 -8.64 7.37
C ALA A 43 -18.96 -8.95 6.17
N GLY A 44 -18.26 -7.96 5.62
CA GLY A 44 -17.23 -8.16 4.60
C GLY A 44 -15.85 -8.24 5.25
N THR A 45 -15.12 -9.32 5.00
CA THR A 45 -13.71 -9.44 5.39
C THR A 45 -12.83 -8.99 4.23
N ILE A 46 -12.00 -7.97 4.46
CA ILE A 46 -10.93 -7.57 3.54
C ILE A 46 -9.62 -7.85 4.26
N VAL A 47 -8.79 -8.71 3.68
CA VAL A 47 -7.43 -8.93 4.19
C VAL A 47 -6.58 -7.72 3.83
N HIS A 48 -6.16 -6.96 4.85
CA HIS A 48 -5.26 -5.83 4.69
C HIS A 48 -3.92 -6.16 5.36
N PHE A 49 -2.89 -6.39 4.53
CA PHE A 49 -1.52 -6.58 4.98
C PHE A 49 -0.94 -5.26 5.47
N LYS A 50 -1.20 -4.92 6.74
CA LYS A 50 -0.84 -3.64 7.34
C LYS A 50 0.68 -3.51 7.53
N GLY A 51 1.27 -2.49 6.90
CA GLY A 51 2.64 -2.05 7.19
C GLY A 51 3.76 -2.76 6.42
N GLU A 52 3.44 -3.53 5.38
CA GLU A 52 4.45 -4.20 4.56
C GLU A 52 5.14 -3.26 3.56
N SER A 53 4.45 -2.23 3.07
CA SER A 53 4.99 -1.31 2.05
C SER A 53 5.71 -0.09 2.63
N THR A 54 5.49 0.23 3.92
CA THR A 54 6.01 1.46 4.53
C THR A 54 7.03 1.14 5.61
N ARG A 55 8.28 1.53 5.38
CA ARG A 55 9.32 1.51 6.40
C ARG A 55 8.88 2.43 7.54
N LYS A 56 8.86 1.90 8.77
CA LYS A 56 8.52 2.66 10.00
C LYS A 56 9.68 3.54 10.45
N ASP A 57 10.22 4.32 9.52
CA ASP A 57 11.33 5.24 9.74
C ASP A 57 10.84 6.59 10.29
N ASN A 58 11.77 7.53 10.45
CA ASN A 58 11.43 8.87 10.94
C ASN A 58 10.51 9.63 9.97
N VAL A 59 10.59 9.36 8.67
CA VAL A 59 9.73 9.98 7.65
C VAL A 59 8.29 9.49 7.82
N TYR A 60 8.10 8.19 8.08
CA TYR A 60 6.79 7.64 8.44
C TYR A 60 6.21 8.34 9.68
N VAL A 61 7.00 8.44 10.76
CA VAL A 61 6.57 9.06 12.01
C VAL A 61 6.16 10.51 11.78
N GLU A 62 6.99 11.28 11.09
CA GLU A 62 6.74 12.69 10.80
C GLU A 62 5.46 12.87 9.97
N ARG A 63 5.26 12.06 8.92
CA ARG A 63 4.07 12.13 8.08
C ARG A 63 2.80 11.74 8.85
N PHE A 64 2.84 10.62 9.56
CA PHE A 64 1.68 10.11 10.31
C PHE A 64 1.22 11.12 11.37
N TYR A 65 2.14 11.55 12.23
CA TYR A 65 1.76 12.49 13.30
C TYR A 65 1.60 13.93 12.79
N GLY A 66 2.27 14.32 11.70
CA GLY A 66 2.02 15.58 11.01
C GLY A 66 0.57 15.68 10.52
N ALA A 67 0.05 14.60 9.94
CA ALA A 67 -1.36 14.51 9.54
C ALA A 67 -2.31 14.64 10.75
N MET A 68 -2.00 13.99 11.88
CA MET A 68 -2.79 14.14 13.12
C MET A 68 -2.77 15.57 13.67
N ILE A 69 -1.60 16.23 13.65
CA ILE A 69 -1.47 17.63 14.07
C ILE A 69 -2.31 18.54 13.17
N LEU A 70 -2.26 18.33 11.85
CA LEU A 70 -3.05 19.07 10.88
C LEU A 70 -4.55 18.90 11.14
N PHE A 71 -5.00 17.67 11.35
CA PHE A 71 -6.39 17.36 11.70
C PHE A 71 -6.84 18.10 12.96
N VAL A 72 -6.04 18.04 14.04
CA VAL A 72 -6.38 18.72 15.30
C VAL A 72 -6.45 20.24 15.11
N ARG A 73 -5.47 20.84 14.40
CA ARG A 73 -5.46 22.27 14.11
C ARG A 73 -6.68 22.72 13.29
N LYS A 74 -7.11 21.89 12.35
CA LYS A 74 -8.23 22.18 11.46
C LYS A 74 -9.57 22.16 12.20
N HIS A 75 -9.80 21.17 13.06
CA HIS A 75 -11.12 20.91 13.63
C HIS A 75 -11.31 21.36 15.09
N PHE A 76 -10.23 21.59 15.83
CA PHE A 76 -10.29 21.90 17.25
C PHE A 76 -9.55 23.20 17.58
N LYS A 77 -10.08 23.95 18.54
CA LYS A 77 -9.50 25.21 19.03
C LYS A 77 -9.50 25.22 20.55
N GLY A 78 -8.69 26.11 21.12
CA GLY A 78 -8.57 26.29 22.57
C GLY A 78 -7.35 25.60 23.17
N PHE A 79 -7.21 25.76 24.48
CA PHE A 79 -6.00 25.37 25.22
C PHE A 79 -5.67 23.88 25.09
N GLY A 80 -6.68 23.00 25.19
CA GLY A 80 -6.47 21.55 25.07
C GLY A 80 -5.92 21.13 23.71
N ALA A 81 -6.44 21.70 22.62
CA ALA A 81 -5.96 21.44 21.26
C ALA A 81 -4.51 21.95 21.09
N SER A 82 -4.22 23.16 21.57
CA SER A 82 -2.88 23.74 21.55
C SER A 82 -1.88 22.90 22.35
N LEU A 83 -2.26 22.45 23.54
CA LEU A 83 -1.43 21.61 24.39
C LEU A 83 -1.15 20.26 23.71
N TYR A 84 -2.18 19.59 23.18
CA TYR A 84 -2.03 18.33 22.45
C TYR A 84 -1.04 18.47 21.29
N VAL A 85 -1.23 19.48 20.44
CA VAL A 85 -0.35 19.74 19.30
C VAL A 85 1.09 19.99 19.76
N LYS A 86 1.30 20.82 20.79
CA LYS A 86 2.63 21.14 21.29
C LYS A 86 3.33 19.95 21.91
N THR A 87 2.61 19.14 22.69
CA THR A 87 3.13 17.90 23.26
C THR A 87 3.52 16.92 22.15
N LEU A 88 2.67 16.75 21.13
CA LEU A 88 2.96 15.83 20.04
C LEU A 88 4.15 16.31 19.19
N GLU A 89 4.23 17.60 18.86
CA GLU A 89 5.40 18.21 18.20
C GLU A 89 6.70 17.96 18.98
N LEU A 90 6.66 18.12 20.31
CA LEU A 90 7.83 17.90 21.17
C LEU A 90 8.26 16.44 21.17
N LEU A 91 7.30 15.50 21.29
CA LEU A 91 7.59 14.07 21.30
C LEU A 91 8.17 13.58 19.97
N ILE A 92 7.67 14.08 18.85
CA ILE A 92 8.23 13.77 17.52
C ILE A 92 9.67 14.28 17.43
N ARG A 93 9.92 15.54 17.81
CA ARG A 93 11.27 16.14 17.79
C ARG A 93 12.24 15.38 18.67
N ALA A 94 11.83 15.04 19.90
CA ALA A 94 12.64 14.26 20.83
C ALA A 94 12.96 12.87 20.25
N ARG A 95 11.97 12.18 19.67
CA ARG A 95 12.18 10.88 19.02
C ARG A 95 13.16 10.98 17.87
N ILE A 96 13.02 11.96 16.99
CA ILE A 96 13.92 12.16 15.84
C ILE A 96 15.34 12.48 16.32
N ALA A 97 15.50 13.26 17.38
CA ALA A 97 16.79 13.61 17.95
C ALA A 97 17.53 12.42 18.58
N ILE A 98 16.79 11.50 19.20
CA ILE A 98 17.34 10.29 19.85
C ILE A 98 17.49 9.14 18.83
N ALA A 99 16.71 9.15 17.75
CA ALA A 99 16.80 8.13 16.71
C ALA A 99 18.22 8.15 16.11
N PRO A 100 18.88 6.98 16.02
CA PRO A 100 20.16 6.91 15.32
C PRO A 100 19.95 7.45 13.90
N LYS A 101 20.87 8.30 13.42
CA LYS A 101 20.89 8.71 12.01
C LYS A 101 21.04 7.45 11.18
N LEU A 102 19.93 6.86 10.74
CA LEU A 102 19.95 5.80 9.77
C LEU A 102 20.59 6.41 8.52
N LYS A 103 21.82 6.01 8.21
CA LYS A 103 22.34 6.17 6.86
C LYS A 103 21.33 5.46 5.98
N LEU A 104 20.58 6.25 5.20
CA LEU A 104 19.83 5.71 4.07
C LEU A 104 20.86 4.94 3.26
N ARG A 105 20.83 3.60 3.33
CA ARG A 105 21.53 2.80 2.35
C ARG A 105 20.84 3.16 1.04
N PRO A 106 21.54 3.71 0.03
CA PRO A 106 20.95 3.82 -1.30
C PRO A 106 20.41 2.43 -1.62
N ALA A 107 19.19 2.38 -2.16
CA ALA A 107 18.63 1.12 -2.65
C ALA A 107 19.66 0.55 -3.61
N THR A 108 20.42 -0.45 -3.14
CA THR A 108 21.42 -1.08 -3.97
C THR A 108 20.62 -1.99 -4.85
N VAL A 109 20.36 -1.53 -6.08
CA VAL A 109 19.80 -2.38 -7.12
C VAL A 109 20.87 -3.41 -7.42
N HIS A 110 20.87 -4.51 -6.66
CA HIS A 110 21.64 -5.68 -7.00
C HIS A 110 21.01 -6.24 -8.27
N GLN A 111 21.68 -5.97 -9.38
CA GLN A 111 21.33 -6.48 -10.70
C GLN A 111 21.72 -7.97 -10.76
N GLN A 112 21.04 -8.81 -9.98
CA GLN A 112 21.18 -10.26 -10.12
C GLN A 112 20.04 -10.78 -10.98
N VAL A 113 20.43 -11.33 -12.12
CA VAL A 113 19.56 -12.07 -13.03
C VAL A 113 19.24 -13.38 -12.32
N LEU A 114 18.04 -13.49 -11.76
CA LEU A 114 17.58 -14.71 -11.15
C LEU A 114 16.62 -15.38 -12.14
N THR A 115 17.06 -16.51 -12.68
CA THR A 115 16.22 -17.38 -13.50
C THR A 115 15.25 -18.10 -12.56
N PHE A 116 14.06 -17.56 -12.39
CA PHE A 116 13.00 -18.19 -11.59
C PHE A 116 12.10 -19.02 -12.49
N HIS A 117 11.69 -20.20 -12.01
CA HIS A 117 10.61 -20.99 -12.57
C HIS A 117 9.43 -21.00 -11.57
N PRO A 118 8.66 -19.90 -11.48
CA PRO A 118 7.50 -19.88 -10.61
C PRO A 118 6.44 -20.87 -11.11
N GLU A 119 5.67 -21.43 -10.19
CA GLU A 119 4.43 -22.13 -10.55
C GLU A 119 3.47 -21.10 -11.16
N LEU A 120 3.09 -21.29 -12.43
CA LEU A 120 2.14 -20.41 -13.11
C LEU A 120 0.72 -20.89 -12.82
N VAL A 121 -0.09 -19.99 -12.25
CA VAL A 121 -1.49 -20.27 -11.91
C VAL A 121 -2.35 -19.17 -12.49
N GLY A 122 -3.28 -19.50 -13.39
CA GLY A 122 -4.23 -18.51 -13.87
C GLY A 122 -4.78 -18.75 -15.26
N ASP A 123 -5.15 -17.65 -15.90
CA ASP A 123 -5.76 -17.63 -17.22
C ASP A 123 -4.77 -18.16 -18.27
N PRO A 124 -5.16 -19.13 -19.12
CA PRO A 124 -4.24 -19.72 -20.09
C PRO A 124 -3.62 -18.70 -21.05
N THR A 125 -4.40 -17.73 -21.52
CA THR A 125 -3.91 -16.68 -22.43
C THR A 125 -2.89 -15.79 -21.72
N ALA A 126 -3.15 -15.43 -20.47
CA ALA A 126 -2.22 -14.65 -19.67
C ALA A 126 -0.94 -15.45 -19.34
N ILE A 127 -1.04 -16.76 -19.10
CA ILE A 127 0.11 -17.65 -18.91
C ILE A 127 0.96 -17.71 -20.17
N ASP A 128 0.35 -17.90 -21.33
CA ASP A 128 1.05 -17.97 -22.61
C ASP A 128 1.78 -16.66 -22.91
N GLN A 129 1.11 -15.53 -22.68
CA GLN A 129 1.70 -14.21 -22.85
C GLN A 129 2.88 -14.02 -21.89
N LEU A 130 2.70 -14.30 -20.60
CA LEU A 130 3.78 -14.20 -19.61
C LEU A 130 4.96 -15.12 -19.96
N THR A 131 4.71 -16.33 -20.44
CA THR A 131 5.74 -17.29 -20.86
C THR A 131 6.52 -16.77 -22.08
N SER A 132 5.82 -16.16 -23.05
CA SER A 132 6.45 -15.57 -24.23
C SER A 132 7.36 -14.38 -23.87
N ILE A 133 6.96 -13.60 -22.87
CA ILE A 133 7.70 -12.45 -22.34
C ILE A 133 8.91 -12.93 -21.53
N THR A 134 8.68 -13.82 -20.57
CA THR A 134 9.70 -14.29 -19.63
C THR A 134 10.75 -15.19 -20.27
N GLY A 135 10.44 -15.89 -21.36
CA GLY A 135 11.40 -16.68 -22.15
C GLY A 135 12.58 -15.85 -22.71
N ASN A 136 12.41 -14.54 -22.89
CA ASN A 136 13.44 -13.62 -23.39
C ASN A 136 13.90 -12.58 -22.34
N LEU A 137 13.27 -12.52 -21.16
CA LEU A 137 13.53 -11.50 -20.16
C LEU A 137 14.48 -12.01 -19.06
N LYS A 138 15.64 -11.37 -18.97
CA LYS A 138 16.47 -11.39 -17.75
C LYS A 138 15.76 -10.55 -16.69
N LEU A 139 14.97 -11.20 -15.84
CA LEU A 139 14.33 -10.56 -14.70
C LEU A 139 15.41 -10.04 -13.74
N VAL A 140 15.45 -8.72 -13.55
CA VAL A 140 16.35 -8.05 -12.61
C VAL A 140 15.56 -7.81 -11.33
N GLY A 141 15.88 -8.58 -10.28
CA GLY A 141 15.22 -8.48 -8.98
C GLY A 141 16.22 -8.52 -7.83
N THR A 142 15.95 -7.77 -6.77
CA THR A 142 16.82 -7.66 -5.60
C THR A 142 16.53 -8.69 -4.51
N ALA A 143 15.75 -9.74 -4.80
CA ALA A 143 15.21 -10.61 -3.76
C ALA A 143 16.10 -11.83 -3.49
N SER A 144 16.37 -12.05 -2.21
CA SER A 144 17.09 -13.21 -1.67
C SER A 144 16.25 -14.49 -1.61
N THR A 145 14.94 -14.40 -1.86
CA THR A 145 14.00 -15.53 -1.85
C THR A 145 13.35 -15.72 -3.21
N PRO A 146 13.37 -16.95 -3.77
CA PRO A 146 12.75 -17.22 -5.05
C PRO A 146 11.22 -17.09 -4.96
N VAL A 147 10.65 -16.43 -5.97
CA VAL A 147 9.19 -16.40 -6.20
C VAL A 147 8.71 -17.83 -6.36
N GLN A 148 7.66 -18.20 -5.62
CA GLN A 148 7.12 -19.56 -5.69
C GLN A 148 5.94 -19.66 -6.65
N ILE A 149 5.11 -18.61 -6.75
CA ILE A 149 3.89 -18.61 -7.57
C ILE A 149 3.78 -17.31 -8.37
N ALA A 150 3.39 -17.39 -9.64
CA ALA A 150 2.96 -16.24 -10.42
C ALA A 150 1.49 -16.41 -10.82
N TYR A 151 0.65 -15.50 -10.33
CA TYR A 151 -0.78 -15.47 -10.62
C TYR A 151 -1.04 -14.67 -11.89
N CYS A 152 -1.59 -15.32 -12.91
CA CYS A 152 -1.90 -14.73 -14.21
C CYS A 152 -3.40 -14.42 -14.26
N ILE A 153 -3.77 -13.18 -13.94
CA ILE A 153 -5.16 -12.73 -13.89
C ILE A 153 -5.64 -12.46 -15.32
N GLY A 154 -6.83 -12.95 -15.65
CA GLY A 154 -7.43 -12.79 -16.96
C GLY A 154 -8.91 -13.15 -16.97
N LYS A 155 -9.46 -13.37 -18.16
CA LYS A 155 -10.89 -13.64 -18.36
C LYS A 155 -11.32 -14.94 -17.67
N ASP A 156 -10.49 -15.97 -17.75
CA ASP A 156 -10.74 -17.31 -17.21
C ASP A 156 -10.19 -17.50 -15.78
N PHE A 157 -9.45 -16.51 -15.28
CA PHE A 157 -8.97 -16.46 -13.90
C PHE A 157 -9.23 -15.08 -13.28
N THR A 158 -10.46 -14.93 -12.79
CA THR A 158 -10.96 -13.68 -12.21
C THR A 158 -10.28 -13.32 -10.89
N TYR A 159 -10.40 -12.04 -10.48
CA TYR A 159 -9.91 -11.59 -9.17
C TYR A 159 -10.46 -12.41 -7.99
N THR A 160 -11.71 -12.87 -8.05
CA THR A 160 -12.28 -13.73 -6.99
C THR A 160 -11.58 -15.09 -6.91
N MET A 161 -11.24 -15.68 -8.06
CA MET A 161 -10.49 -16.94 -8.11
C MET A 161 -9.04 -16.74 -7.65
N PHE A 162 -8.42 -15.63 -8.06
CA PHE A 162 -7.11 -15.20 -7.57
C PHE A 162 -7.08 -15.05 -6.05
N ILE A 163 -8.02 -14.32 -5.44
CA ILE A 163 -8.08 -14.14 -3.98
C ILE A 163 -8.19 -15.48 -3.26
N LYS A 164 -9.06 -16.38 -3.72
CA LYS A 164 -9.18 -17.73 -3.15
C LYS A 164 -7.90 -18.57 -3.29
N ALA A 165 -7.16 -18.39 -4.38
CA ALA A 165 -5.87 -19.07 -4.58
C ALA A 165 -4.77 -18.47 -3.70
N LEU A 166 -4.77 -17.16 -3.51
CA LEU A 166 -3.87 -16.43 -2.62
C LEU A 166 -4.09 -16.84 -1.16
N GLU A 167 -5.34 -16.95 -0.71
CA GLU A 167 -5.69 -17.41 0.65
C GLU A 167 -5.13 -18.80 0.98
N LYS A 168 -5.05 -19.70 0.00
CA LYS A 168 -4.43 -21.02 0.17
C LYS A 168 -2.91 -20.98 0.26
N ASN A 169 -2.29 -19.88 -0.16
CA ASN A 169 -0.84 -19.73 -0.32
C ASN A 169 -0.29 -18.47 0.38
N LEU A 170 -0.92 -18.00 1.46
CA LEU A 170 -0.63 -16.71 2.13
C LEU A 170 0.83 -16.47 2.52
N ASN A 171 1.61 -17.54 2.73
CA ASN A 171 3.01 -17.45 3.17
C ASN A 171 4.03 -17.61 2.03
N LYS A 172 3.57 -17.74 0.77
CA LYS A 172 4.45 -17.93 -0.38
C LYS A 172 4.70 -16.59 -1.08
N PRO A 173 5.95 -16.22 -1.37
CA PRO A 173 6.27 -15.11 -2.26
C PRO A 173 5.56 -15.28 -3.60
N ALA A 174 4.78 -14.27 -3.98
CA ALA A 174 3.93 -14.32 -5.16
C ALA A 174 4.11 -13.09 -6.05
N LEU A 175 4.06 -13.32 -7.36
CA LEU A 175 3.90 -12.29 -8.37
C LEU A 175 2.48 -12.30 -8.91
N ILE A 176 2.02 -11.13 -9.35
CA ILE A 176 0.72 -10.90 -9.95
C ILE A 176 0.97 -10.28 -11.32
N TYR A 177 0.41 -10.91 -12.34
CA TYR A 177 0.45 -10.47 -13.72
C TYR A 177 -0.97 -10.27 -14.24
N HIS A 178 -1.18 -9.20 -15.00
CA HIS A 178 -2.37 -8.98 -15.80
C HIS A 178 -1.93 -8.51 -17.19
N PRO A 179 -2.44 -9.12 -18.28
CA PRO A 179 -2.08 -8.79 -19.67
C PRO A 179 -2.06 -7.29 -20.00
N GLU A 180 -3.05 -6.57 -19.50
CA GLU A 180 -3.25 -5.15 -19.80
C GLU A 180 -2.48 -4.19 -18.87
N ALA A 181 -1.83 -4.69 -17.82
CA ALA A 181 -1.23 -3.83 -16.79
C ALA A 181 0.16 -3.29 -17.17
N GLY A 182 0.81 -3.85 -18.20
CA GLY A 182 2.17 -3.47 -18.61
C GLY A 182 3.27 -3.73 -17.57
N ALA A 183 2.94 -4.38 -16.44
CA ALA A 183 3.85 -4.64 -15.35
C ALA A 183 3.47 -5.93 -14.61
N ILE A 184 4.47 -6.52 -13.96
CA ILE A 184 4.32 -7.60 -12.99
C ILE A 184 4.62 -7.00 -11.63
N VAL A 185 3.75 -7.25 -10.65
CA VAL A 185 3.90 -6.72 -9.29
C VAL A 185 3.91 -7.85 -8.28
N GLY A 186 4.68 -7.71 -7.22
CA GLY A 186 4.61 -8.66 -6.11
C GLY A 186 5.52 -8.28 -4.96
N SER A 187 5.53 -9.11 -3.93
CA SER A 187 6.46 -8.95 -2.82
C SER A 187 7.11 -10.27 -2.47
N HIS A 188 8.39 -10.19 -2.15
CA HIS A 188 9.20 -11.35 -1.78
C HIS A 188 9.19 -11.61 -0.28
N SER A 189 8.75 -10.64 0.52
CA SER A 189 8.72 -10.73 1.98
C SER A 189 7.84 -9.63 2.56
N LYS A 190 7.15 -9.94 3.66
CA LYS A 190 6.44 -8.94 4.48
C LYS A 190 7.33 -7.81 5.02
N ASN A 191 8.65 -8.02 5.02
CA ASN A 191 9.64 -7.10 5.56
C ASN A 191 10.37 -6.30 4.47
N GLU A 192 10.13 -6.59 3.19
CA GLU A 192 10.78 -5.93 2.06
C GLU A 192 9.76 -5.14 1.23
N GLN A 193 10.24 -4.10 0.54
CA GLN A 193 9.39 -3.38 -0.40
C GLN A 193 9.04 -4.30 -1.57
N GLY A 194 7.78 -4.24 -2.01
CA GLY A 194 7.34 -4.95 -3.20
C GLY A 194 8.15 -4.55 -4.43
N SER A 195 8.28 -5.49 -5.36
CA SER A 195 8.95 -5.31 -6.64
C SER A 195 7.92 -5.01 -7.74
N VAL A 196 8.32 -4.14 -8.66
CA VAL A 196 7.60 -3.86 -9.90
C VAL A 196 8.55 -4.17 -11.04
N ILE A 197 8.12 -5.05 -11.95
CA ILE A 197 8.86 -5.42 -13.15
C ILE A 197 8.06 -4.88 -14.33
N LEU A 198 8.65 -3.90 -15.02
CA LEU A 198 8.04 -3.33 -16.22
C LEU A 198 8.22 -4.30 -17.39
N ILE A 199 7.16 -4.51 -18.15
CA ILE A 199 7.19 -5.31 -19.36
C ILE A 199 7.47 -4.36 -20.52
N PRO A 200 8.56 -4.55 -21.29
CA PRO A 200 8.79 -3.77 -22.50
C PRO A 200 7.67 -4.06 -23.51
N HIS A 201 7.06 -3.00 -24.03
CA HIS A 201 6.10 -3.05 -25.13
C HIS A 201 6.78 -3.35 -26.46
#